data_AF-A0A1Q9MZC2-F1
#
_entry.id   AF-A0A1Q9MZC2-F1
#
_cell.length_a   1.000
_cell.length_b   1.000
_cell.length_c   1.000
_cell.angle_alpha   90.00
_cell.angle_beta   90.00
_cell.angle_gamma   90.00
#
_symmetry.space_group_name_H-M   'P 1'
#
loop_
_entity.id
_entity.type
_entity.pdbx_description
1 polymer ?
#
loop_
_entity_poly.entity_id
_entity_poly.type
_entity_poly.pdbx_seq_one_letter_code
_entity_poly.pdbx_strand_id
1 'polypeptide(L)'
;MKHEYIRTYVKANRTRVLFDYADILCYNDAGELATSTWNEYEYQHIHPDNAYNSAYSNNTGHIGAAGALRLAKAQWWMLARLAGWDGR
;
A
#
# COMPACT_ATOMS: atom_id res chain seq x y z
N MET A 1 -0.63 13.63 3.65
CA MET A 1 -1.73 14.34 4.34
C MET A 1 -2.95 13.47 4.69
N LYS A 2 -3.70 12.85 3.77
CA LYS A 2 -4.90 12.02 4.12
C LYS A 2 -4.59 10.69 4.83
N HIS A 3 -3.70 9.88 4.26
CA HIS A 3 -3.23 8.61 4.85
C HIS A 3 -2.69 8.74 6.28
N GLU A 4 -2.03 9.85 6.63
CA GLU A 4 -1.50 10.08 7.98
C GLU A 4 -2.61 10.24 9.03
N TYR A 5 -3.76 10.82 8.68
CA TYR A 5 -4.92 10.87 9.59
C TYR A 5 -5.47 9.47 9.88
N ILE A 6 -5.53 8.59 8.86
CA ILE A 6 -5.96 7.19 9.03
C ILE A 6 -4.96 6.45 9.93
N ARG A 7 -3.66 6.58 9.64
CA ARG A 7 -2.57 6.01 10.46
C ARG A 7 -2.67 6.48 11.91
N THR A 8 -2.87 7.78 12.13
CA THR A 8 -3.01 8.40 13.46
C THR A 8 -4.22 7.85 14.20
N TYR A 9 -5.38 7.82 13.54
CA TYR A 9 -6.63 7.30 14.11
C TYR A 9 -6.52 5.82 14.53
N VAL A 10 -5.89 4.99 13.69
CA VAL A 10 -5.68 3.58 14.01
C VAL A 10 -4.68 3.41 15.15
N LYS A 11 -3.53 4.09 15.09
CA LYS A 11 -2.49 4.04 16.14
C LYS A 11 -3.00 4.48 17.52
N ALA A 12 -4.00 5.37 17.57
CA ALA A 12 -4.59 5.83 18.82
C ALA A 12 -5.34 4.72 19.62
N ASN A 13 -5.61 3.56 19.03
CA ASN A 13 -6.22 2.43 19.75
C ASN A 13 -5.59 1.10 19.32
N ARG A 14 -4.99 0.38 20.29
CA ARG A 14 -4.29 -0.89 20.07
C ARG A 14 -5.18 -2.05 19.62
N THR A 15 -6.50 -1.94 19.72
CA THR A 15 -7.42 -2.96 19.19
C THR A 15 -7.69 -2.82 17.70
N ARG A 16 -7.20 -1.74 17.07
CA ARG A 16 -7.37 -1.49 15.64
C ARG A 16 -6.15 -1.99 14.87
N VAL A 17 -6.42 -2.48 13.66
CA VAL A 17 -5.40 -2.94 12.72
C VAL A 17 -5.58 -2.15 11.43
N LEU A 18 -4.49 -1.65 10.86
CA LEU A 18 -4.49 -0.99 9.56
C LEU A 18 -3.77 -1.88 8.55
N PHE A 19 -4.50 -2.32 7.53
CA PHE A 19 -3.90 -2.83 6.31
C PHE A 19 -3.53 -1.62 5.43
N ASP A 20 -2.29 -1.13 5.57
CA ASP A 20 -1.86 0.14 4.99
C ASP A 20 -1.57 0.00 3.49
N TYR A 21 -2.65 -0.05 2.72
CA TYR A 21 -2.64 -0.23 1.27
C TYR A 21 -1.72 0.75 0.54
N ALA A 22 -1.70 2.02 0.97
CA ALA A 22 -0.88 3.06 0.37
C ALA A 22 0.61 2.87 0.66
N ASP A 23 0.96 2.39 1.85
CA ASP A 23 2.34 2.05 2.22
C ASP A 23 2.85 0.81 1.46
N ILE A 24 2.01 -0.21 1.30
CA ILE A 24 2.41 -1.45 0.63
C ILE A 24 2.66 -1.23 -0.88
N LEU A 25 1.85 -0.41 -1.53
CA LEU A 25 1.90 -0.23 -2.98
C LEU A 25 2.79 0.89 -3.47
N CYS A 26 3.32 1.73 -2.58
CA CYS A 26 4.27 2.77 -2.99
C CYS A 26 5.68 2.21 -3.21
N TYR A 27 5.98 1.02 -2.72
CA TYR A 27 7.24 0.33 -3.03
C TYR A 27 7.09 -0.63 -4.22
N ASN A 28 8.17 -0.98 -4.91
CA ASN A 28 8.25 -2.16 -5.80
C ASN A 28 9.02 -3.33 -5.18
N ASP A 29 9.30 -4.37 -5.96
CA ASP A 29 10.01 -5.57 -5.47
C ASP A 29 11.49 -5.31 -5.18
N ALA A 30 12.08 -4.26 -5.75
CA ALA A 30 13.42 -3.79 -5.44
C ALA A 30 13.47 -2.90 -4.18
N GLY A 31 12.31 -2.58 -3.58
CA GLY A 31 12.21 -1.67 -2.44
C GLY A 31 12.30 -0.19 -2.83
N GLU A 32 12.12 0.15 -4.11
CA GLU A 32 12.11 1.53 -4.59
C GLU A 32 10.79 2.20 -4.25
N LEU A 33 10.85 3.38 -3.63
CA LEU A 33 9.69 4.17 -3.27
C LEU A 33 9.23 5.04 -4.45
N ALA A 34 7.94 5.01 -4.74
CA ALA A 34 7.28 5.96 -5.61
C ALA A 34 6.56 7.05 -4.80
N THR A 35 6.88 8.29 -5.13
CA THR A 35 6.19 9.48 -4.64
C THR A 35 5.58 10.24 -5.81
N SER A 36 4.67 11.15 -5.50
CA SER A 36 4.17 12.16 -6.41
C SER A 36 4.13 13.50 -5.69
N THR A 37 4.18 14.58 -6.46
CA THR A 37 4.20 15.95 -5.95
C THR A 37 2.93 16.67 -6.38
N TRP A 38 2.28 17.32 -5.43
CA TRP A 38 1.14 18.21 -5.68
C TRP A 38 1.37 19.51 -4.92
N ASN A 39 1.52 20.60 -5.68
CA ASN A 39 2.09 21.87 -5.19
C ASN A 39 3.48 21.64 -4.58
N GLU A 40 3.68 22.04 -3.33
CA GLU A 40 4.93 21.88 -2.56
C GLU A 40 4.98 20.59 -1.72
N TYR A 41 3.94 19.75 -1.79
CA TYR A 41 3.85 18.56 -0.96
C TYR A 41 4.15 17.29 -1.75
N GLU A 42 5.09 16.50 -1.23
CA GLU A 42 5.35 15.14 -1.67
C GLU A 42 4.44 14.15 -0.91
N TYR A 43 3.92 13.16 -1.60
CA TYR A 43 3.10 12.10 -1.02
C TYR A 43 3.38 10.74 -1.67
N GLN A 44 3.15 9.67 -0.90
CA GLN A 44 3.22 8.30 -1.42
C GLN A 44 2.22 8.13 -2.57
N HIS A 45 2.68 7.61 -3.68
CA HIS A 45 1.87 7.26 -4.84
C HIS A 45 2.09 5.79 -5.17
N ILE A 46 1.13 5.15 -5.83
CA ILE A 46 1.32 3.77 -6.27
C ILE A 46 2.54 3.69 -7.20
N HIS A 47 3.43 2.72 -6.93
CA HIS A 47 4.56 2.47 -7.80
C HIS A 47 4.07 1.99 -9.17
N PRO A 48 4.61 2.47 -10.30
CA PRO A 48 4.19 2.06 -11.64
C PRO A 48 4.12 0.54 -11.84
N ASP A 49 5.10 -0.21 -11.30
CA ASP A 49 5.13 -1.68 -11.32
C ASP A 49 3.90 -2.34 -10.68
N ASN A 50 3.21 -1.65 -9.78
CA ASN A 50 2.01 -2.16 -9.10
C ASN A 50 0.71 -1.65 -9.74
N ALA A 51 0.79 -0.62 -10.56
CA ALA A 51 -0.36 0.02 -11.17
C ALA A 51 -0.86 -0.80 -12.36
N TYR A 52 -2.13 -0.63 -12.70
CA TYR A 52 -2.67 -1.19 -13.92
C TYR A 52 -2.10 -0.41 -15.11
N ASN A 53 -1.21 -1.05 -15.87
CA ASN A 53 -0.65 -0.48 -17.10
C ASN A 53 -1.35 -1.12 -18.31
N SER A 54 -2.32 -0.42 -18.89
CA SER A 54 -2.79 -0.75 -20.25
C SER A 54 -2.37 0.36 -21.20
N ALA A 55 -2.00 -0.03 -22.43
CA ALA A 55 -1.64 0.87 -23.51
C ALA A 55 -2.74 1.92 -23.87
N TYR A 56 -3.94 1.77 -23.30
CA TYR A 56 -5.11 2.60 -23.57
C TYR A 56 -5.62 3.36 -22.34
N SER A 57 -4.94 3.29 -21.20
CA SER A 57 -5.39 3.98 -19.99
C SER A 57 -4.24 4.60 -19.22
N ASN A 58 -4.18 5.93 -19.26
CA ASN A 58 -3.50 6.76 -18.28
C ASN A 58 -4.07 6.46 -16.87
N ASN A 59 -3.41 5.55 -16.15
CA ASN A 59 -3.49 5.36 -14.70
C ASN A 59 -4.90 5.57 -14.11
N THR A 60 -5.77 4.57 -14.24
CA THR A 60 -7.18 4.62 -13.78
C THR A 60 -7.35 4.65 -12.25
N GLY A 61 -6.27 4.70 -11.48
CA GLY A 61 -6.28 4.49 -10.04
C GLY A 61 -6.50 3.02 -9.64
N HIS A 62 -6.40 2.09 -10.59
CA HIS A 62 -6.47 0.64 -10.34
C HIS A 62 -5.08 0.02 -10.26
N ILE A 63 -4.96 -1.01 -9.43
CA ILE A 63 -3.77 -1.86 -9.34
C ILE A 63 -3.72 -2.86 -10.51
N GLY A 64 -2.51 -3.17 -10.93
CA GLY A 64 -2.23 -4.27 -11.85
C GLY A 64 -2.13 -5.60 -11.11
N ALA A 65 -1.89 -6.67 -11.88
CA ALA A 65 -1.75 -8.02 -11.33
C ALA A 65 -0.61 -8.12 -10.29
N ALA A 66 0.51 -7.42 -10.52
CA ALA A 66 1.63 -7.37 -9.58
C ALA A 66 1.24 -6.70 -8.25
N GLY A 67 0.54 -5.56 -8.30
CA GLY A 67 0.00 -4.90 -7.11
C GLY A 67 -1.00 -5.79 -6.36
N ALA A 68 -1.90 -6.46 -7.08
CA ALA A 68 -2.85 -7.40 -6.49
C ALA A 68 -2.16 -8.58 -5.78
N LEU A 69 -1.12 -9.16 -6.41
CA LEU A 69 -0.34 -10.24 -5.81
C LEU A 69 0.42 -9.78 -4.56
N ARG A 70 1.01 -8.57 -4.58
CA ARG A 70 1.67 -8.01 -3.39
C ARG A 70 0.69 -7.85 -2.23
N LEU A 71 -0.49 -7.29 -2.49
CA LEU A 71 -1.52 -7.15 -1.46
C LEU A 71 -2.00 -8.51 -0.94
N ALA A 72 -2.19 -9.50 -1.81
CA ALA A 72 -2.61 -10.83 -1.40
C ALA A 72 -1.59 -11.45 -0.43
N LYS A 73 -0.28 -11.34 -0.73
CA LYS A 73 0.79 -11.79 0.16
C LYS A 73 0.77 -11.04 1.50
N ALA A 74 0.64 -9.72 1.46
CA ALA A 74 0.59 -8.89 2.67
C ALA A 74 -0.66 -9.19 3.53
N GLN A 75 -1.81 -9.42 2.89
CA GLN A 75 -3.06 -9.75 3.58
C GLN A 75 -2.97 -11.14 4.20
N TRP A 76 -2.42 -12.13 3.48
CA TRP A 76 -2.17 -13.45 4.05
C TRP A 76 -1.27 -13.35 5.29
N TRP A 77 -0.17 -12.61 5.21
CA TRP A 77 0.74 -12.40 6.33
C TRP A 77 0.01 -11.75 7.51
N MET A 78 -0.73 -10.66 7.28
CA MET A 78 -1.49 -9.97 8.32
C MET A 78 -2.48 -10.91 9.00
N LEU A 79 -3.28 -11.65 8.23
CA LEU A 79 -4.28 -12.58 8.79
C LEU A 79 -3.63 -13.72 9.57
N ALA A 80 -2.52 -14.28 9.09
CA ALA A 80 -1.77 -15.30 9.80
C ALA A 80 -1.23 -14.77 11.15
N ARG A 81 -0.70 -13.54 11.17
CA ARG A 81 -0.26 -12.87 12.41
C ARG A 81 -1.41 -12.64 13.38
N LEU A 82 -2.59 -12.25 12.89
CA LEU A 82 -3.78 -12.07 13.73
C LEU A 82 -4.33 -13.39 14.28
N ALA A 83 -4.14 -14.50 13.56
CA ALA A 83 -4.50 -15.84 14.01
C ALA A 83 -3.51 -16.44 15.03
N GLY A 84 -2.42 -15.76 15.34
CA GLY A 84 -1.44 -16.17 16.35
C GLY A 84 -0.14 -16.76 15.80
N TRP A 85 0.10 -16.73 14.48
CA TRP A 85 1.41 -17.07 13.93
C TRP A 85 2.45 -16.01 14.33
N ASP A 86 3.64 -16.44 14.74
CA ASP A 86 4.72 -15.58 15.24
C ASP A 86 5.56 -14.94 14.12
N GLY A 87 5.36 -15.36 12.87
CA GLY A 87 6.02 -14.80 11.69
C GLY A 87 7.46 -15.29 11.51
N ARG A 88 7.76 -16.50 12.01
CA ARG A 88 9.03 -17.20 11.83
C ARG A 88 8.79 -18.64 11.40
#